data_AF-A0A923EK81-F1
#
_entry.id   AF-A0A923EK81-F1
#
_cell.length_a   1.000
_cell.length_b   1.000
_cell.length_c   1.000
_cell.angle_alpha   90.00
_cell.angle_beta   90.00
_cell.angle_gamma   90.00
#
_symmetry.space_group_name_H-M   'P 1'
#
loop_
_entity.id
_entity.type
_entity.pdbx_description
1 polymer ?
#
loop_
_entity_poly.entity_id
_entity_poly.type
_entity_poly.pdbx_seq_one_letter_code
_entity_poly.pdbx_strand_id
1 'polypeptide(L)'
;MKKLALFLTISATMVLANAGPATEGLTTIGTLNYLGSDYNLIYEDDNNGHGLVWMDYTNGFGTWEIQMDWAAGLNNAGVLTVSFNPGLAITGEGDWRLPSAGDNPDYGYNQPTSKMGHLNYTSLGDTAGPGVFTSSAPFENLHPNPKSFYWTGTELSLLSDDYAWGFQFEYGSTGYGPTWGLGYSLAVLPGDVTVVPIPVAVWLLGFGLIGVVGFRRRNKW
;
A
#
# COMPACT_ATOMS: atom_id res chain seq x y z
N MET A 1 32.15 39.16 1.20
CA MET A 1 32.28 37.73 1.55
C MET A 1 31.20 37.19 2.51
N LYS A 2 30.30 38.00 3.08
CA LYS A 2 29.25 37.50 4.01
C LYS A 2 27.89 37.13 3.37
N LYS A 3 27.68 37.40 2.07
CA LYS A 3 26.39 37.17 1.39
C LYS A 3 26.28 35.84 0.62
N LEU A 4 27.39 35.13 0.43
CA LEU A 4 27.43 33.86 -0.31
C LEU A 4 27.12 32.64 0.57
N ALA A 5 27.39 32.75 1.88
CA ALA A 5 27.10 31.68 2.84
C ALA A 5 25.60 31.55 3.18
N LEU A 6 24.79 32.57 2.88
CA LEU A 6 23.35 32.57 3.19
C LEU A 6 22.49 31.90 2.10
N PHE A 7 23.00 31.78 0.87
CA PHE A 7 22.26 31.15 -0.23
C PHE A 7 22.38 29.63 -0.26
N LEU A 8 23.45 29.06 0.33
CA LEU A 8 23.65 27.60 0.33
C LEU A 8 22.83 26.89 1.42
N THR A 9 22.32 27.61 2.42
CA THR A 9 21.56 27.02 3.53
C THR A 9 20.06 26.94 3.26
N ILE A 10 19.54 27.63 2.24
CA ILE A 10 18.09 27.71 1.99
C ILE A 10 17.61 26.57 1.07
N SER A 11 18.45 26.08 0.16
CA SER A 11 18.05 25.05 -0.83
C SER A 11 17.98 23.61 -0.28
N ALA A 12 18.49 23.34 0.92
CA ALA A 12 18.40 22.03 1.55
C ALA A 12 17.07 21.79 2.30
N THR A 13 16.20 22.81 2.40
CA THR A 13 15.00 22.78 3.26
C THR A 13 13.68 22.67 2.49
N MET A 14 13.71 22.60 1.14
CA MET A 14 12.52 22.82 0.30
C MET A 14 11.99 21.57 -0.44
N VAL A 15 12.12 20.37 0.15
CA VAL A 15 11.48 19.13 -0.37
C VAL A 15 10.71 18.37 0.72
N LEU A 16 10.20 19.07 1.74
CA LEU A 16 9.31 18.49 2.76
C LEU A 16 8.09 19.39 2.94
N ALA A 17 7.26 19.50 1.90
CA ALA A 17 5.98 20.20 1.99
C ALA A 17 4.97 19.49 1.10
N ASN A 18 4.43 18.39 1.62
CA ASN A 18 3.05 17.91 1.45
C ASN A 18 2.97 16.46 1.96
N ALA A 19 3.10 16.29 3.27
CA ALA A 19 2.51 15.13 3.92
C ALA A 19 1.33 15.68 4.72
N GLY A 20 0.10 15.24 4.39
CA GLY A 20 -1.03 15.40 5.30
C GLY A 20 -0.74 14.69 6.63
N PRO A 21 -1.62 14.76 7.63
CA PRO A 21 -1.49 13.92 8.81
C PRO A 21 -1.39 12.47 8.33
N ALA A 22 -0.20 11.87 8.45
CA ALA A 22 -0.03 10.46 8.20
C ALA A 22 -0.78 9.74 9.32
N THR A 23 -1.86 9.06 8.96
CA THR A 23 -2.35 7.92 9.71
C THR A 23 -1.13 7.01 9.92
N GLU A 24 -0.70 6.84 11.17
CA GLU A 24 0.54 6.14 11.50
C GLU A 24 0.55 4.77 10.82
N GLY A 25 1.46 4.56 9.87
CA GLY A 25 1.68 3.27 9.22
C GLY A 25 1.40 3.19 7.71
N LEU A 26 0.64 4.11 7.10
CA LEU A 26 0.32 4.05 5.65
C LEU A 26 1.08 5.08 4.81
N THR A 27 1.77 4.63 3.77
CA THR A 27 2.54 5.50 2.86
C THR A 27 2.30 5.12 1.40
N THR A 28 1.93 6.09 0.56
CA THR A 28 1.92 5.86 -0.90
C THR A 28 3.35 5.79 -1.44
N ILE A 29 3.73 4.63 -1.97
CA ILE A 29 5.10 4.32 -2.41
C ILE A 29 5.27 4.27 -3.92
N GLY A 30 4.19 4.47 -4.68
CA GLY A 30 4.22 4.48 -6.13
C GLY A 30 2.84 4.30 -6.73
N THR A 31 2.83 3.93 -8.01
CA THR A 31 1.62 3.62 -8.75
C THR A 31 1.73 2.25 -9.41
N LEU A 32 0.58 1.64 -9.67
CA LEU A 32 0.45 0.43 -10.47
C LEU A 32 -0.54 0.69 -11.60
N ASN A 33 -0.23 0.24 -12.81
CA ASN A 33 -1.19 0.23 -13.90
C ASN A 33 -1.89 -1.14 -13.95
N TYR A 34 -3.21 -1.13 -13.91
CA TYR A 34 -4.06 -2.32 -14.07
C TYR A 34 -5.22 -1.99 -15.00
N LEU A 35 -5.39 -2.79 -16.06
CA LEU A 35 -6.44 -2.59 -17.08
C LEU A 35 -6.44 -1.17 -17.69
N GLY A 36 -5.26 -0.55 -17.83
CA GLY A 36 -5.09 0.76 -18.43
C GLY A 36 -5.41 1.95 -17.51
N SER A 37 -5.67 1.70 -16.22
CA SER A 37 -5.83 2.75 -15.21
C SER A 37 -4.73 2.66 -14.15
N ASP A 38 -4.33 3.81 -13.62
CA ASP A 38 -3.31 3.89 -12.57
C ASP A 38 -3.97 3.90 -11.19
N TYR A 39 -3.43 3.13 -10.27
CA TYR A 39 -3.86 3.03 -8.87
C TYR A 39 -2.66 3.24 -7.93
N ASN A 40 -2.94 3.66 -6.70
CA ASN A 40 -1.90 3.84 -5.70
C ASN A 40 -1.34 2.49 -5.23
N LEU A 41 -0.03 2.45 -4.97
CA LEU A 41 0.61 1.42 -4.17
C LEU A 41 0.82 1.97 -2.77
N ILE A 42 0.21 1.32 -1.78
CA ILE A 42 0.19 1.81 -0.41
C ILE A 42 0.95 0.82 0.45
N TYR A 43 2.08 1.24 0.99
CA TYR A 43 2.83 0.48 1.98
C TYR A 43 2.21 0.64 3.36
N GLU A 44 2.08 -0.48 4.06
CA GLU A 44 1.74 -0.59 5.46
C GLU A 44 2.88 -1.28 6.19
N ASP A 45 3.44 -0.61 7.20
CA ASP A 45 4.32 -1.25 8.17
C ASP A 45 3.44 -1.92 9.23
N ASP A 46 3.46 -3.25 9.31
CA ASP A 46 2.66 -4.00 10.28
C ASP A 46 3.28 -4.05 11.68
N ASN A 47 4.33 -3.25 11.92
CA ASN A 47 5.07 -3.10 13.19
C ASN A 47 5.67 -4.40 13.73
N ASN A 48 5.69 -5.49 12.95
CA ASN A 48 6.24 -6.79 13.32
C ASN A 48 7.30 -7.29 12.33
N GLY A 49 7.84 -6.40 11.49
CA GLY A 49 8.85 -6.74 10.49
C GLY A 49 8.28 -7.48 9.28
N HIS A 50 6.99 -7.33 9.00
CA HIS A 50 6.33 -7.91 7.84
C HIS A 50 5.53 -6.84 7.09
N GLY A 51 6.23 -5.99 6.34
CA GLY A 51 5.61 -5.01 5.46
C GLY A 51 4.62 -5.62 4.49
N LEU A 52 3.54 -4.89 4.25
CA LEU A 52 2.54 -5.19 3.24
C LEU A 52 2.39 -4.03 2.27
N VAL A 53 2.26 -4.34 0.99
CA VAL A 53 1.89 -3.37 -0.03
C VAL A 53 0.50 -3.69 -0.53
N TRP A 54 -0.41 -2.75 -0.31
CA TRP A 54 -1.77 -2.78 -0.78
C TRP A 54 -1.86 -2.19 -2.18
N MET A 55 -2.63 -2.85 -3.02
CA MET A 55 -3.12 -2.29 -4.28
C MET A 55 -4.40 -1.51 -3.97
N ASP A 56 -4.41 -0.19 -4.25
CA ASP A 56 -5.58 0.68 -4.08
C ASP A 56 -6.63 0.43 -5.18
N TYR A 57 -7.17 -0.78 -5.18
CA TYR A 57 -8.19 -1.24 -6.11
C TYR A 57 -9.06 -2.30 -5.43
N THR A 58 -10.38 -2.05 -5.44
CA THR A 58 -11.38 -3.03 -5.01
C THR A 58 -11.85 -3.83 -6.21
N ASN A 59 -11.56 -5.13 -6.23
CA ASN A 59 -12.13 -6.01 -7.25
C ASN A 59 -13.64 -6.17 -7.04
N GLY A 60 -14.39 -6.20 -8.14
CA GLY A 60 -15.85 -6.30 -8.11
C GLY A 60 -16.38 -7.57 -7.44
N PHE A 61 -17.70 -7.63 -7.19
CA PHE A 61 -18.35 -8.77 -6.54
C PHE A 61 -18.09 -10.09 -7.28
N GLY A 62 -17.71 -11.11 -6.53
CA GLY A 62 -17.49 -12.48 -7.00
C GLY A 62 -17.57 -13.50 -5.87
N THR A 63 -17.64 -14.78 -6.24
CA THR A 63 -17.47 -15.89 -5.28
C THR A 63 -16.05 -15.91 -4.76
N TRP A 64 -15.82 -16.57 -3.64
CA TRP A 64 -14.48 -16.67 -3.04
C TRP A 64 -13.46 -17.24 -4.03
N GLU A 65 -13.81 -18.29 -4.78
CA GLU A 65 -12.92 -18.89 -5.78
C GLU A 65 -12.58 -17.90 -6.91
N ILE A 66 -13.56 -17.15 -7.41
CA ILE A 66 -13.35 -16.11 -8.44
C ILE A 66 -12.38 -15.05 -7.92
N GLN A 67 -12.47 -14.68 -6.65
CA GLN A 67 -11.56 -13.70 -6.06
C GLN A 67 -10.14 -14.23 -5.88
N MET A 68 -10.00 -15.49 -5.48
CA MET A 68 -8.71 -16.17 -5.38
C MET A 68 -8.03 -16.26 -6.75
N ASP A 69 -8.79 -16.66 -7.78
CA ASP A 69 -8.32 -16.71 -9.16
C ASP A 69 -7.91 -15.34 -9.69
N TRP A 70 -8.71 -14.30 -9.39
CA TRP A 70 -8.37 -12.92 -9.74
C TRP A 70 -7.04 -12.50 -9.12
N ALA A 71 -6.86 -12.69 -7.81
CA ALA A 71 -5.65 -12.29 -7.12
C ALA A 71 -4.43 -13.07 -7.63
N ALA A 72 -4.56 -14.38 -7.87
CA ALA A 72 -3.50 -15.18 -8.49
C ALA A 72 -3.15 -14.68 -9.89
N GLY A 73 -4.17 -14.28 -10.68
CA GLY A 73 -4.00 -13.75 -12.02
C GLY A 73 -3.23 -12.43 -12.12
N LEU A 74 -3.17 -11.64 -11.04
CA LEU A 74 -2.36 -10.42 -10.96
C LEU A 74 -0.86 -10.68 -11.14
N ASN A 75 -0.40 -11.91 -10.86
CA ASN A 75 1.00 -12.32 -10.97
C ASN A 75 1.41 -12.71 -12.40
N ASN A 76 0.45 -12.76 -13.34
CA ASN A 76 0.77 -13.07 -14.73
C ASN A 76 1.53 -11.91 -15.39
N ALA A 77 2.53 -12.26 -16.20
CA ALA A 77 3.36 -11.29 -16.90
C ALA A 77 2.52 -10.32 -17.76
N GLY A 78 2.73 -9.02 -17.58
CA GLY A 78 2.05 -7.97 -18.32
C GLY A 78 0.65 -7.60 -17.80
N VAL A 79 0.14 -8.26 -16.75
CA VAL A 79 -1.13 -7.86 -16.10
C VAL A 79 -0.94 -6.59 -15.28
N LEU A 80 0.15 -6.50 -14.53
CA LEU A 80 0.51 -5.34 -13.73
C LEU A 80 1.78 -4.68 -14.25
N THR A 81 1.78 -3.35 -14.28
CA THR A 81 3.00 -2.54 -14.44
C THR A 81 3.19 -1.68 -13.19
N VAL A 82 4.19 -2.00 -12.39
CA VAL A 82 4.47 -1.32 -11.10
C VAL A 82 5.56 -0.27 -11.28
N SER A 83 5.31 0.95 -10.77
CA SER A 83 6.26 2.06 -10.76
C SER A 83 6.40 2.63 -9.36
N PHE A 84 7.55 2.39 -8.71
CA PHE A 84 7.84 2.95 -7.39
C PHE A 84 8.28 4.42 -7.48
N ASN A 85 8.01 5.17 -6.41
CA ASN A 85 8.54 6.50 -6.23
C ASN A 85 10.09 6.46 -6.27
N PRO A 86 10.75 7.52 -6.78
CA PRO A 86 12.20 7.54 -6.91
C PRO A 86 12.92 7.24 -5.60
N GLY A 87 13.86 6.28 -5.65
CA GLY A 87 14.65 5.88 -4.49
C GLY A 87 13.94 4.89 -3.55
N LEU A 88 12.77 4.37 -3.92
CA LEU A 88 12.12 3.26 -3.21
C LEU A 88 12.21 1.96 -4.02
N ALA A 89 12.29 0.85 -3.30
CA ALA A 89 12.09 -0.48 -3.85
C ALA A 89 11.45 -1.38 -2.80
N ILE A 90 10.73 -2.42 -3.23
CA ILE A 90 10.28 -3.49 -2.34
C ILE A 90 11.39 -4.52 -2.21
N THR A 91 11.67 -4.93 -0.97
CA THR A 91 12.43 -6.12 -0.64
C THR A 91 11.50 -7.19 -0.09
N GLY A 92 11.64 -8.40 -0.60
CA GLY A 92 10.78 -9.51 -0.22
C GLY A 92 10.45 -10.35 -1.44
N GLU A 93 10.13 -11.62 -1.18
CA GLU A 93 9.61 -12.53 -2.18
C GLU A 93 8.15 -12.81 -1.87
N GLY A 94 7.33 -12.81 -2.91
CA GLY A 94 5.94 -13.20 -2.80
C GLY A 94 5.11 -12.70 -3.97
N ASP A 95 3.92 -13.27 -4.04
CA ASP A 95 2.94 -13.01 -5.06
C ASP A 95 1.81 -12.14 -4.50
N TRP A 96 1.18 -11.38 -5.39
CA TRP A 96 -0.11 -10.75 -5.12
C TRP A 96 -1.13 -11.81 -4.74
N ARG A 97 -1.84 -11.56 -3.64
CA ARG A 97 -2.83 -12.48 -3.08
C ARG A 97 -3.92 -11.72 -2.33
N LEU A 98 -4.99 -12.43 -1.97
CA LEU A 98 -5.93 -11.90 -0.99
C LEU A 98 -5.27 -11.79 0.40
N PRO A 99 -5.66 -10.80 1.24
CA PRO A 99 -5.17 -10.67 2.61
C PRO A 99 -5.56 -11.89 3.46
N SER A 100 -4.69 -12.31 4.38
CA SER A 100 -4.99 -13.39 5.32
C SER A 100 -5.92 -12.92 6.44
N ALA A 101 -6.82 -13.80 6.90
CA ALA A 101 -7.60 -13.61 8.13
C ALA A 101 -6.75 -13.78 9.41
N GLY A 102 -5.47 -14.14 9.28
CA GLY A 102 -4.55 -14.42 10.38
C GLY A 102 -4.44 -15.92 10.67
N ASP A 103 -3.56 -16.29 11.60
CA ASP A 103 -3.30 -17.70 11.94
C ASP A 103 -4.42 -18.33 12.79
N ASN A 104 -5.11 -17.51 13.57
CA ASN A 104 -6.24 -17.91 14.41
C ASN A 104 -7.39 -16.89 14.23
N PRO A 105 -8.04 -16.89 13.06
CA PRO A 105 -9.13 -15.97 12.78
C PRO A 105 -10.30 -16.22 13.73
N ASP A 106 -10.92 -15.14 14.20
CA ASP A 106 -12.06 -15.18 15.11
C ASP A 106 -13.17 -14.26 14.59
N TYR A 107 -14.41 -14.56 14.97
CA TYR A 107 -15.59 -13.84 14.55
C TYR A 107 -15.81 -12.59 15.43
N GLY A 108 -16.15 -11.47 14.80
CA GLY A 108 -16.58 -10.25 15.48
C GLY A 108 -15.64 -9.07 15.29
N TYR A 109 -15.59 -8.20 16.30
CA TYR A 109 -14.91 -6.90 16.24
C TYR A 109 -13.53 -6.93 16.88
N ASN A 110 -12.72 -5.89 16.62
CA ASN A 110 -11.39 -5.69 17.19
C ASN A 110 -10.46 -6.89 16.95
N GLN A 111 -10.38 -7.33 15.69
CA GLN A 111 -9.55 -8.46 15.25
C GLN A 111 -8.32 -7.97 14.47
N PRO A 112 -7.32 -7.31 15.12
CA PRO A 112 -6.15 -6.75 14.44
C PRO A 112 -5.15 -7.81 13.97
N THR A 113 -5.38 -9.08 14.32
CA THR A 113 -4.55 -10.21 13.87
C THR A 113 -4.79 -10.57 12.40
N SER A 114 -5.98 -10.23 11.86
CA SER A 114 -6.25 -10.32 10.43
C SER A 114 -5.61 -9.15 9.70
N LYS A 115 -5.17 -9.33 8.45
CA LYS A 115 -4.51 -8.24 7.70
C LYS A 115 -5.45 -7.07 7.42
N MET A 116 -6.72 -7.32 7.09
CA MET A 116 -7.72 -6.26 6.91
C MET A 116 -8.18 -5.64 8.24
N GLY A 117 -8.23 -6.42 9.32
CA GLY A 117 -8.48 -5.87 10.65
C GLY A 117 -7.34 -4.99 11.13
N HIS A 118 -6.08 -5.36 10.90
CA HIS A 118 -4.92 -4.51 11.18
C HIS A 118 -5.02 -3.19 10.40
N LEU A 119 -5.29 -3.27 9.09
CA LEU A 119 -5.51 -2.09 8.25
C LEU A 119 -6.59 -1.18 8.84
N ASN A 120 -7.74 -1.73 9.24
CA ASN A 120 -8.85 -0.95 9.78
C ASN A 120 -8.53 -0.31 11.15
N TYR A 121 -8.07 -1.12 12.10
CA TYR A 121 -7.94 -0.71 13.50
C TYR A 121 -6.63 0.00 13.84
N THR A 122 -5.53 -0.45 13.25
CA THR A 122 -4.20 0.10 13.53
C THR A 122 -3.89 1.22 12.55
N SER A 123 -4.02 0.94 11.26
CA SER A 123 -3.44 1.79 10.22
C SER A 123 -4.37 2.93 9.79
N LEU A 124 -5.67 2.66 9.66
CA LEU A 124 -6.69 3.68 9.42
C LEU A 124 -7.17 4.34 10.72
N GLY A 125 -6.96 3.68 11.87
CA GLY A 125 -7.36 4.19 13.19
C GLY A 125 -8.86 4.17 13.44
N ASP A 126 -9.62 3.38 12.68
CA ASP A 126 -11.06 3.24 12.86
C ASP A 126 -11.37 2.40 14.10
N THR A 127 -12.54 2.65 14.70
CA THR A 127 -13.05 1.87 15.83
C THR A 127 -14.12 0.87 15.40
N ALA A 128 -14.46 -0.09 16.26
CA ALA A 128 -15.51 -1.06 15.97
C ALA A 128 -16.90 -0.44 16.05
N GLY A 129 -17.81 -0.81 15.14
CA GLY A 129 -19.23 -0.47 15.20
C GLY A 129 -19.80 0.10 13.90
N PRO A 130 -21.13 0.28 13.82
CA PRO A 130 -21.80 0.76 12.61
C PRO A 130 -21.50 2.23 12.30
N GLY A 131 -21.14 2.52 11.05
CA GLY A 131 -20.90 3.90 10.57
C GLY A 131 -19.58 4.49 11.04
N VAL A 132 -18.63 3.63 11.41
CA VAL A 132 -17.37 4.01 12.08
C VAL A 132 -16.19 4.08 11.11
N PHE A 133 -16.41 3.79 9.82
CA PHE A 133 -15.39 4.03 8.81
C PHE A 133 -15.18 5.54 8.62
N THR A 134 -14.15 6.09 9.25
CA THR A 134 -13.92 7.54 9.35
C THR A 134 -12.96 8.08 8.31
N SER A 135 -12.06 7.23 7.79
CA SER A 135 -11.09 7.60 6.76
C SER A 135 -10.66 6.38 5.95
N SER A 136 -10.69 6.48 4.62
CA SER A 136 -10.00 5.53 3.75
C SER A 136 -8.59 5.96 3.39
N ALA A 137 -8.18 7.21 3.69
CA ALA A 137 -6.91 7.72 3.18
C ALA A 137 -5.73 6.87 3.67
N PRO A 138 -4.78 6.50 2.78
CA PRO A 138 -4.60 7.01 1.42
C PRO A 138 -5.32 6.23 0.30
N PHE A 139 -6.23 5.30 0.62
CA PHE A 139 -7.03 4.59 -0.38
C PHE A 139 -8.11 5.48 -1.00
N GLU A 140 -8.12 5.54 -2.32
CA GLU A 140 -9.12 6.22 -3.14
C GLU A 140 -10.20 5.26 -3.67
N ASN A 141 -9.88 3.96 -3.73
CA ASN A 141 -10.74 2.93 -4.34
C ASN A 141 -11.17 1.85 -3.34
N LEU A 142 -10.99 2.09 -2.04
CA LEU A 142 -11.57 1.24 -0.99
C LEU A 142 -13.06 1.57 -0.84
N HIS A 143 -13.94 0.58 -0.93
CA HIS A 143 -15.39 0.77 -0.87
C HIS A 143 -15.97 0.34 0.49
N PRO A 144 -16.11 1.25 1.47
CA PRO A 144 -16.79 0.99 2.73
C PRO A 144 -18.32 1.10 2.56
N ASN A 145 -18.92 0.23 1.74
CA ASN A 145 -20.38 0.16 1.67
C ASN A 145 -20.91 -0.77 2.78
N PRO A 146 -22.09 -0.49 3.36
CA PRO A 146 -22.73 -1.37 4.33
C PRO A 146 -22.88 -2.84 3.97
N LYS A 147 -22.90 -3.12 2.67
CA LYS A 147 -23.03 -4.46 2.13
C LYS A 147 -21.70 -5.03 1.63
N SER A 148 -20.60 -4.30 1.82
CA SER A 148 -19.29 -4.73 1.38
C SER A 148 -18.73 -5.77 2.35
N PHE A 149 -18.84 -7.03 1.96
CA PHE A 149 -18.06 -8.11 2.52
C PHE A 149 -16.82 -8.33 1.64
N TYR A 150 -15.63 -8.22 2.22
CA TYR A 150 -14.36 -8.44 1.53
C TYR A 150 -13.84 -9.83 1.85
N TRP A 151 -13.64 -10.65 0.83
CA TRP A 151 -13.05 -11.96 1.00
C TRP A 151 -11.58 -11.87 1.42
N THR A 152 -11.21 -12.71 2.38
CA THR A 152 -9.80 -12.99 2.70
C THR A 152 -9.31 -14.19 1.89
N GLY A 153 -8.01 -14.42 1.85
CA GLY A 153 -7.41 -15.63 1.28
C GLY A 153 -7.50 -16.85 2.18
N THR A 154 -8.31 -16.81 3.25
CA THR A 154 -8.36 -17.84 4.29
C THR A 154 -9.70 -18.57 4.28
N GLU A 155 -9.66 -19.86 3.99
CA GLU A 155 -10.80 -20.77 4.09
C GLU A 155 -11.15 -21.07 5.57
N LEU A 156 -12.44 -21.31 5.85
CA LEU A 156 -12.90 -21.70 7.19
C LEU A 156 -12.93 -23.23 7.32
N SER A 157 -11.91 -23.78 7.97
CA SER A 157 -11.76 -25.23 8.15
C SER A 157 -12.75 -25.89 9.14
N LEU A 158 -13.52 -25.12 9.90
CA LEU A 158 -14.33 -25.62 11.03
C LEU A 158 -15.75 -26.06 10.67
N LEU A 159 -16.33 -25.58 9.57
CA LEU A 159 -17.76 -25.77 9.27
C LEU A 159 -18.03 -26.63 8.03
N SER A 160 -17.13 -26.65 7.05
CA SER A 160 -17.02 -27.51 5.86
C SER A 160 -16.15 -26.75 4.84
N ASP A 161 -15.71 -27.41 3.76
CA ASP A 161 -14.93 -26.81 2.66
C ASP A 161 -15.73 -25.79 1.80
N ASP A 162 -16.83 -25.23 2.33
CA ASP A 162 -17.76 -24.34 1.63
C ASP A 162 -17.83 -22.94 2.26
N TYR A 163 -16.95 -22.60 3.19
CA TYR A 163 -16.94 -21.30 3.85
C TYR A 163 -15.55 -20.66 3.83
N ALA A 164 -15.52 -19.34 3.71
CA ALA A 164 -14.29 -18.57 3.81
C ALA A 164 -14.47 -17.36 4.72
N TRP A 165 -13.35 -16.88 5.25
CA TRP A 165 -13.31 -15.69 6.07
C TRP A 165 -13.39 -14.43 5.21
N GLY A 166 -13.96 -13.38 5.79
CA GLY A 166 -13.98 -12.06 5.20
C GLY A 166 -14.08 -10.96 6.24
N PHE A 167 -14.01 -9.73 5.76
CA PHE A 167 -13.97 -8.53 6.59
C PHE A 167 -14.99 -7.50 6.09
N GLN A 168 -15.63 -6.80 7.01
CA GLN A 168 -16.59 -5.75 6.71
C GLN A 168 -16.08 -4.42 7.25
N PHE A 169 -15.51 -3.59 6.36
CA PHE A 169 -14.96 -2.28 6.74
C PHE A 169 -16.00 -1.32 7.34
N GLU A 170 -17.28 -1.41 6.97
CA GLU A 170 -18.31 -0.54 7.58
C GLU A 170 -18.42 -0.74 9.09
N TYR A 171 -18.30 -1.99 9.54
CA TYR A 171 -18.46 -2.39 10.94
C TYR A 171 -17.10 -2.57 11.65
N GLY A 172 -16.02 -2.73 10.88
CA GLY A 172 -14.73 -3.22 11.36
C GLY A 172 -14.76 -4.71 11.75
N SER A 173 -15.74 -5.50 11.33
CA SER A 173 -15.89 -6.87 11.82
C SER A 173 -15.31 -7.92 10.88
N THR A 174 -14.63 -8.92 11.45
CA THR A 174 -14.30 -10.18 10.81
C THR A 174 -15.51 -11.12 10.89
N GLY A 175 -15.80 -11.81 9.80
CA GLY A 175 -16.83 -12.83 9.74
C GLY A 175 -16.50 -13.89 8.71
N TYR A 176 -17.44 -14.77 8.44
CA TYR A 176 -17.30 -15.77 7.39
C TYR A 176 -18.62 -15.89 6.63
N GLY A 177 -18.52 -16.35 5.39
CA GLY A 177 -19.65 -16.57 4.51
C GLY A 177 -19.41 -17.80 3.64
N PRO A 178 -20.47 -18.35 3.04
CA PRO A 178 -20.30 -19.45 2.11
C PRO A 178 -19.47 -19.02 0.90
N THR A 179 -18.59 -19.85 0.36
CA THR A 179 -17.68 -19.51 -0.75
C THR A 179 -18.43 -19.11 -2.02
N TRP A 180 -19.61 -19.68 -2.24
CA TRP A 180 -20.55 -19.32 -3.32
C TRP A 180 -21.26 -17.96 -3.12
N GLY A 181 -21.11 -17.34 -1.96
CA GLY A 181 -21.59 -15.99 -1.67
C GLY A 181 -20.80 -14.93 -2.45
N LEU A 182 -21.42 -13.78 -2.70
CA LEU A 182 -20.76 -12.68 -3.40
C LEU A 182 -20.09 -11.73 -2.42
N GLY A 183 -18.82 -11.39 -2.70
CA GLY A 183 -18.04 -10.42 -1.94
C GLY A 183 -17.01 -9.72 -2.83
N TYR A 184 -16.52 -8.58 -2.35
CA TYR A 184 -15.41 -7.83 -2.93
C TYR A 184 -14.07 -8.45 -2.52
N SER A 185 -12.98 -7.95 -3.09
CA SER A 185 -11.63 -8.28 -2.64
C SER A 185 -10.65 -7.13 -2.78
N LEU A 186 -9.60 -7.20 -1.96
CA LEU A 186 -8.39 -6.40 -2.08
C LEU A 186 -7.22 -7.33 -2.36
N ALA A 187 -6.15 -6.81 -2.97
CA ALA A 187 -4.92 -7.55 -3.16
C ALA A 187 -3.79 -6.93 -2.33
N VAL A 188 -2.96 -7.81 -1.76
CA VAL A 188 -1.74 -7.45 -1.04
C VAL A 188 -0.55 -8.19 -1.62
N LEU A 189 0.60 -7.53 -1.57
CA LEU A 189 1.91 -8.08 -1.86
C LEU A 189 2.76 -8.02 -0.58
N PRO A 190 3.31 -9.14 -0.09
CA PRO A 190 4.24 -9.09 1.03
C PRO A 190 5.55 -8.43 0.62
N GLY A 191 6.11 -7.63 1.49
CA GLY A 191 7.44 -7.06 1.30
C GLY A 191 7.61 -5.74 2.03
N ASP A 192 8.85 -5.48 2.41
CA ASP A 192 9.26 -4.23 3.03
C ASP A 192 9.70 -3.22 1.99
N VAL A 193 9.52 -1.94 2.30
CA VAL A 193 10.00 -0.86 1.44
C VAL A 193 11.37 -0.42 1.93
N THR A 194 12.35 -0.46 1.04
CA THR A 194 13.70 0.01 1.32
C THR A 194 14.02 1.25 0.50
N VAL A 195 14.88 2.08 1.07
CA VAL A 195 15.43 3.24 0.37
C VAL A 195 16.63 2.78 -0.45
N VAL A 196 16.52 2.86 -1.77
CA VAL A 196 17.62 2.62 -2.70
C VAL A 196 18.45 3.90 -2.77
N PRO A 197 19.75 3.86 -2.43
CA PRO A 197 20.61 5.02 -2.56
C PRO A 197 20.61 5.51 -4.00
N ILE A 198 20.17 6.76 -4.22
CA ILE A 198 20.34 7.41 -5.51
C ILE A 198 21.85 7.49 -5.75
N PRO A 199 22.37 6.90 -6.85
CA PRO A 199 23.80 6.82 -7.07
C PRO A 199 24.45 8.20 -6.91
N VAL A 200 25.50 8.28 -6.09
CA VAL A 200 26.30 9.50 -5.86
C VAL A 200 26.77 10.13 -7.18
N ALA A 201 26.84 9.32 -8.25
CA ALA A 201 27.04 9.77 -9.62
C ALA A 201 26.11 10.92 -10.05
N VAL A 202 24.84 10.96 -9.65
CA VAL A 202 23.91 12.07 -9.99
C VAL A 202 24.40 13.38 -9.37
N TRP A 203 24.83 13.34 -8.11
CA TRP A 203 25.41 14.49 -7.43
C TRP A 203 26.73 14.91 -8.06
N LEU A 204 27.61 13.95 -8.34
CA LEU A 204 28.90 14.21 -8.99
C LEU A 204 28.72 14.80 -10.39
N LEU A 205 27.73 14.36 -11.15
CA LEU A 205 27.44 14.88 -12.48
C LEU A 205 26.86 16.30 -12.40
N GLY A 206 25.98 16.56 -11.41
CA GLY A 206 25.50 17.90 -11.10
C GLY A 206 26.62 18.86 -10.71
N PHE A 207 27.49 18.46 -9.78
CA PHE A 207 28.64 19.28 -9.35
C PHE A 207 29.69 19.43 -10.46
N GLY A 208 29.91 18.39 -11.26
CA GLY A 208 30.80 18.43 -12.42
C GLY A 208 30.35 19.46 -13.45
N LEU A 209 29.05 19.49 -13.77
CA LEU A 209 28.48 20.50 -14.68
C LEU A 209 28.62 21.93 -14.15
N ILE A 210 28.37 22.15 -12.86
CA ILE A 210 28.59 23.46 -12.22
C ILE A 210 30.06 23.87 -12.31
N GLY A 211 30.98 22.93 -12.07
CA GLY A 211 32.42 23.14 -12.19
C GLY A 211 32.83 23.58 -13.61
N VAL A 212 32.31 22.92 -14.65
CA VAL A 212 32.60 23.26 -16.06
C VAL A 212 32.07 24.65 -16.43
N VAL A 213 30.85 25.00 -16.01
CA VAL A 213 30.29 26.34 -16.26
C VAL A 213 31.09 27.42 -15.53
N GLY A 214 31.51 27.15 -14.29
CA GLY A 214 32.38 28.04 -13.52
C GLY A 214 33.74 28.26 -14.19
N PHE A 215 34.35 27.19 -14.71
CA PHE A 215 35.65 27.25 -15.39
C PHE A 215 35.58 28.03 -16.71
N ARG A 216 34.51 27.86 -17.50
CA ARG A 216 34.31 28.58 -18.77
C ARG A 216 34.16 30.10 -18.60
N ARG A 217 33.62 30.57 -17.47
CA ARG A 217 33.49 32.01 -17.20
C ARG A 217 34.82 32.69 -16.88
N ARG A 218 35.85 31.94 -16.50
CA ARG A 218 37.15 32.48 -16.11
C ARG A 218 38.05 32.85 -17.30
N ASN A 219 37.80 32.30 -18.49
CA ASN A 219 38.59 32.52 -19.71
C ASN A 219 38.11 33.70 -20.59
N LYS A 220 37.39 34.68 -20.02
CA LYS A 220 36.93 35.89 -20.75
C LYS A 220 37.63 37.20 -20.30
N TRP A 221 38.77 37.11 -19.64
CA TRP A 221 39.60 38.26 -19.27
C TRP A 221 41.03 38.06 -19.77
#